data_AF-D8T4Z7-F1
#
_entry.id   AF-D8T4Z7-F1
#
_cell.length_a   1.000
_cell.length_b   1.000
_cell.length_c   1.000
_cell.angle_alpha   90.00
_cell.angle_beta   90.00
_cell.angle_gamma   90.00
#
_symmetry.space_group_name_H-M   'P 1'
#
loop_
_entity.id
_entity.type
_entity.pdbx_description
1 polymer ?
#
loop_
_entity_poly.entity_id
_entity_poly.type
_entity_poly.pdbx_seq_one_letter_code
_entity_poly.pdbx_strand_id
1 'polypeptide(L)' 'FQMPLHYPRFSKQQYATMPEWQIDRLLEEYGLPASAMGTLEEKREYAVGAFLWRDQ' A
#
# COMPACT_ATOMS: atom_id res chain seq x y z
N PHE A 1 -1.07 -1.85 22.63
CA PHE A 1 -1.48 -1.91 21.22
C PHE A 1 -0.53 -2.85 20.49
N GLN A 2 -0.91 -4.12 20.34
CA GLN A 2 -0.22 -4.99 19.38
C GLN A 2 -0.69 -4.51 18.01
N MET A 3 0.20 -3.91 17.23
CA MET A 3 -0.03 -3.77 15.79
C MET A 3 -0.03 -5.18 15.21
N PRO A 4 -1.15 -5.71 14.68
CA PRO A 4 -0.98 -6.72 13.67
C PRO A 4 -0.48 -5.97 12.44
N LEU A 5 0.82 -6.12 12.13
CA LEU A 5 1.33 -5.90 10.78
C LEU A 5 0.56 -6.85 9.86
N HIS A 6 -0.64 -6.45 9.42
CA HIS A 6 -1.36 -7.19 8.40
C HIS A 6 -0.57 -7.00 7.13
N TYR A 7 0.09 -8.10 6.77
CA TYR A 7 0.81 -8.24 5.53
C TYR A 7 -0.07 -7.80 4.36
N PRO A 8 0.55 -7.24 3.31
CA PRO A 8 -0.17 -7.02 2.06
C PRO A 8 -0.80 -8.35 1.64
N ARG A 9 -2.13 -8.39 1.54
CA ARG A 9 -2.91 -9.52 1.01
C ARG A 9 -2.53 -9.89 -0.43
N PHE A 10 -1.78 -9.00 -1.07
CA PHE A 10 -1.40 -9.01 -2.47
C PHE A 10 0.12 -8.92 -2.58
N SER A 11 0.69 -9.48 -3.64
CA SER A 11 2.14 -9.42 -3.90
C SER A 11 2.59 -8.01 -4.33
N LYS A 12 3.89 -7.73 -4.29
CA LYS A 12 4.48 -6.46 -4.79
C LYS A 12 4.02 -6.11 -6.21
N GLN A 13 3.98 -7.09 -7.11
CA GLN A 13 3.47 -6.90 -8.47
C GLN A 13 1.99 -6.50 -8.51
N GLN A 14 1.17 -7.08 -7.64
CA GLN A 14 -0.26 -6.77 -7.58
C GLN A 14 -0.51 -5.36 -7.07
N TYR A 15 0.34 -4.86 -6.16
CA TYR A 15 0.34 -3.44 -5.76
C TYR A 15 0.76 -2.53 -6.92
N ALA A 16 1.78 -2.91 -7.69
CA ALA A 16 2.23 -2.12 -8.85
C ALA A 16 1.17 -2.02 -9.96
N THR A 17 0.33 -3.04 -10.13
CA THR A 17 -0.77 -3.04 -11.11
C THR A 17 -2.11 -2.61 -10.50
N MET A 18 -2.15 -2.22 -9.22
CA MET A 18 -3.39 -1.96 -8.50
C MET A 18 -4.03 -0.64 -8.94
N PRO A 19 -5.34 -0.61 -9.25
CA PRO A 19 -6.00 0.63 -9.62
C PRO A 19 -6.09 1.61 -8.44
N GLU A 20 -6.22 2.90 -8.74
CA GLU A 20 -6.18 3.99 -7.74
C GLU A 20 -7.14 3.77 -6.58
N TRP A 21 -8.41 3.50 -6.87
CA TRP A 21 -9.43 3.28 -5.84
C TRP A 21 -9.08 2.14 -4.85
N GLN A 22 -8.32 1.14 -5.29
CA GLN A 22 -7.97 -0.01 -4.47
C GLN A 22 -6.75 0.28 -3.60
N ILE A 23 -5.75 0.99 -4.13
CA ILE A 23 -4.60 1.42 -3.33
C ILE A 23 -4.97 2.55 -2.35
N ASP A 24 -5.87 3.47 -2.74
CA ASP A 24 -6.35 4.56 -1.89
C ASP A 24 -7.05 3.98 -0.66
N ARG A 25 -8.00 3.06 -0.88
CA ARG A 25 -8.70 2.35 0.18
C ARG A 25 -7.75 1.57 1.09
N LEU A 26 -6.74 0.90 0.52
CA LEU A 26 -5.72 0.20 1.31
C LEU A 26 -4.95 1.16 2.20
N LEU A 27 -4.43 2.25 1.63
CA LEU A 27 -3.69 3.27 2.37
C LEU A 27 -4.56 3.86 3.49
N GLU A 28 -5.82 4.18 3.22
CA GLU A 28 -6.77 4.64 4.24
C GLU A 28 -7.04 3.59 5.34
N GLU A 29 -7.16 2.31 5.00
CA GLU A 29 -7.27 1.22 5.97
C GLU A 29 -6.04 1.11 6.88
N TYR A 30 -4.86 1.48 6.37
CA TYR A 30 -3.62 1.60 7.16
C TYR A 30 -3.46 2.97 7.84
N GLY A 31 -4.40 3.89 7.69
CA GLY A 31 -4.31 5.26 8.22
C GLY A 31 -3.27 6.14 7.51
N LEU A 32 -2.85 5.75 6.30
CA LEU A 32 -1.96 6.52 5.45
C LEU A 32 -2.77 7.49 4.58
N PRO A 33 -2.36 8.76 4.45
CA PRO A 33 -3.12 9.76 3.72
C PRO A 33 -2.94 9.58 2.21
N ALA A 34 -3.74 8.71 1.62
CA ALA A 34 -3.72 8.38 0.21
C ALA A 34 -4.01 9.60 -0.68
N SER A 35 -4.91 10.48 -0.24
CA SER A 35 -5.25 11.74 -0.92
C SER A 35 -4.14 12.80 -0.83
N ALA A 36 -3.19 12.66 0.09
CA ALA A 36 -2.02 13.55 0.18
C ALA A 36 -0.84 13.07 -0.66
N MET A 37 -0.89 11.82 -1.13
CA MET A 37 0.10 11.25 -2.04
C MET A 37 -0.30 11.61 -3.46
N GLY A 38 0.66 12.09 -4.26
CA GLY A 38 0.40 12.72 -5.55
C GLY A 38 -0.25 11.79 -6.58
N THR A 39 0.54 11.33 -7.55
CA THR A 39 0.04 10.47 -8.63
C THR A 39 -0.15 9.02 -8.19
N LEU A 40 -0.97 8.27 -8.93
CA LEU A 40 -1.17 6.84 -8.72
C LEU A 40 0.13 6.04 -8.68
N GLU A 41 1.11 6.39 -9.52
CA GLU A 41 2.43 5.76 -9.53
C GLU A 41 3.19 6.01 -8.22
N GLU A 42 3.21 7.25 -7.73
CA GLU A 42 3.84 7.58 -6.44
C GLU A 42 3.16 6.85 -5.27
N LYS A 43 1.82 6.73 -5.29
CA LYS A 43 1.06 5.94 -4.31
C LYS A 43 1.52 4.49 -4.29
N ARG A 44 1.69 3.90 -5.48
CA ARG A 44 2.15 2.51 -5.64
C ARG A 44 3.57 2.33 -5.16
N GLU A 45 4.49 3.20 -5.57
CA GLU A 45 5.89 3.11 -5.16
C GLU A 45 6.06 3.27 -3.65
N TYR A 46 5.34 4.21 -3.05
CA TYR A 46 5.39 4.40 -1.61
C TYR A 46 4.75 3.23 -0.85
N ALA A 47 3.57 2.74 -1.26
CA ALA A 47 2.99 1.54 -0.66
C ALA A 47 4.00 0.39 -0.77
N VAL A 48 4.60 0.22 -1.94
CA VAL A 48 5.60 -0.80 -2.19
C VAL A 48 6.88 -0.62 -1.38
N GLY A 49 7.30 0.59 -1.07
CA GLY A 49 8.43 0.85 -0.18
C GLY A 49 8.08 0.77 1.30
N ALA A 50 6.85 1.12 1.67
CA ALA A 50 6.39 1.21 3.06
C ALA A 50 6.05 -0.16 3.66
N PHE A 51 5.61 -1.12 2.84
CA PHE A 51 5.31 -2.48 3.31
C PHE A 51 6.56 -3.36 3.36
N LEU A 52 6.75 -4.05 4.49
CA LEU A 52 7.72 -5.13 4.64
C LEU A 52 7.21 -6.39 3.93
N TRP A 53 7.66 -6.60 2.70
CA TRP A 53 7.38 -7.81 1.93
C TRP A 53 8.03 -9.01 2.62
N ARG A 54 7.24 -10.03 2.96
CA ARG A 54 7.68 -11.26 3.65
C ARG A 54 8.58 -12.18 2.80
N ASP A 55 8.96 -11.73 1.61
CA ASP A 55 9.80 -12.45 0.65
C ASP A 55 11.22 -11.86 0.71
N GLN A 56 11.95 -12.23 1.77
CA GLN A 56 13.42 -12.19 1.81
C GLN A 56 13.92 -13.52 2.35
#